data_AF-A0A7X7SBR1-F1
#
_entry.id   AF-A0A7X7SBR1-F1
#
_cell.length_a   1.000
_cell.length_b   1.000
_cell.length_c   1.000
_cell.angle_alpha   90.00
_cell.angle_beta   90.00
_cell.angle_gamma   90.00
#
_symmetry.space_group_name_H-M   'P 1'
#
loop_
_entity.id
_entity.type
_entity.pdbx_description
1 polymer ?
#
loop_
_entity_poly.entity_id
_entity_poly.type
_entity_poly.pdbx_seq_one_letter_code
_entity_poly.pdbx_strand_id
1 'polypeptide(L)'
;MPAIDKLLEIMVKREASDLHLTTGQRPVVRIHGVITPLADEPVLTSDAVQAFLDPITHEDNRKQLAAEWDTDFAYKVEGLGRFRVNGFHDMCGVGAVFRLIPDKIPTFEQLGLPRALREFCYLSKGLVLVTGPTGSGKSTTLAAMLDHINR
;
A
#
# COMPACT_ATOMS: atom_id res chain seq x y z
N MET A 1 10.59 -14.67 -10.47
CA MET A 1 10.18 -13.69 -9.44
C MET A 1 10.56 -12.31 -9.96
N PRO A 2 9.61 -11.39 -10.15
CA PRO A 2 9.89 -10.01 -10.52
C PRO A 2 10.96 -9.38 -9.62
N ALA A 3 11.82 -8.53 -10.18
CA ALA A 3 12.91 -7.91 -9.43
C ALA A 3 12.42 -7.03 -8.27
N ILE A 4 11.20 -6.48 -8.41
CA ILE A 4 10.53 -5.65 -7.40
C ILE A 4 10.24 -6.41 -6.10
N ASP A 5 10.02 -7.73 -6.17
CA ASP A 5 9.66 -8.55 -5.01
C ASP A 5 10.74 -8.50 -3.92
N LYS A 6 12.03 -8.36 -4.31
CA LYS A 6 13.13 -8.19 -3.34
C LYS A 6 13.00 -6.92 -2.52
N LEU A 7 12.59 -5.81 -3.14
CA LEU A 7 12.38 -4.53 -2.44
C LEU A 7 11.13 -4.61 -1.55
N LEU A 8 10.08 -5.30 -2.01
CA LEU A 8 8.88 -5.54 -1.21
C LEU A 8 9.18 -6.43 -0.01
N GLU A 9 10.03 -7.44 -0.15
CA GLU A 9 10.51 -8.25 0.98
C GLU A 9 11.25 -7.40 2.00
N ILE A 10 12.13 -6.50 1.56
CA ILE A 10 12.86 -5.58 2.45
C ILE A 10 11.87 -4.65 3.17
N MET A 11 10.91 -4.09 2.44
CA MET A 11 9.85 -3.24 2.98
C MET A 11 9.09 -3.96 4.11
N VAL A 12 8.63 -5.19 3.88
CA VAL A 12 7.89 -5.97 4.88
C VAL A 12 8.78 -6.37 6.06
N LYS A 13 10.02 -6.83 5.83
CA LYS A 13 10.98 -7.19 6.89
C LYS A 13 11.32 -6.00 7.80
N ARG A 14 11.25 -4.77 7.27
CA ARG A 14 11.48 -3.53 8.03
C ARG A 14 10.19 -2.92 8.61
N GLU A 15 9.07 -3.64 8.54
CA GLU A 15 7.75 -3.17 9.01
C GLU A 15 7.35 -1.80 8.41
N ALA A 16 7.76 -1.54 7.17
CA ALA A 16 7.46 -0.29 6.48
C ALA A 16 6.03 -0.29 5.92
N SER A 17 5.38 0.87 5.96
CA SER A 17 4.02 1.07 5.43
C SER A 17 3.99 1.27 3.92
N ASP A 18 5.01 1.94 3.38
CA ASP A 18 5.11 2.27 1.96
C ASP A 18 6.56 2.06 1.45
N LEU A 19 6.70 1.64 0.20
CA LEU A 19 7.93 1.68 -0.60
C LEU A 19 7.72 2.69 -1.72
N HIS A 20 8.67 3.61 -1.88
CA HIS A 20 8.65 4.66 -2.89
C HIS A 20 9.84 4.47 -3.86
N LEU A 21 9.54 4.48 -5.15
CA LEU A 21 10.50 4.45 -6.25
C LEU A 21 10.36 5.74 -7.04
N THR A 22 11.44 6.50 -7.14
CA THR A 22 11.48 7.77 -7.87
C THR A 22 12.75 7.81 -8.70
N THR A 23 12.62 8.18 -9.98
CA THR A 23 13.77 8.34 -10.87
C THR A 23 14.74 9.38 -10.32
N GLY A 24 16.03 9.09 -10.35
CA GLY A 24 17.09 9.95 -9.81
C GLY A 24 17.29 9.85 -8.30
N GLN A 25 16.53 8.99 -7.60
CA GLN A 25 16.67 8.74 -6.17
C GLN A 25 16.89 7.25 -5.89
N ARG A 26 17.43 6.94 -4.71
CA ARG A 26 17.44 5.55 -4.20
C ARG A 26 16.01 5.15 -3.81
N PRO A 27 15.65 3.86 -3.83
CA PRO A 27 14.42 3.40 -3.21
C PRO A 27 14.35 3.85 -1.75
N VAL A 28 13.19 4.33 -1.32
CA VAL A 28 12.97 4.74 0.08
C VAL A 28 11.74 4.02 0.64
N VAL A 29 11.79 3.69 1.94
CA VAL A 29 10.69 3.07 2.67
C VAL A 29 10.17 4.00 3.75
N ARG A 30 8.87 3.95 4.03
CA ARG A 30 8.26 4.71 5.14
C ARG A 30 8.11 3.80 6.36
N ILE A 31 8.87 4.07 7.41
CA ILE A 31 8.82 3.32 8.68
C ILE A 31 8.31 4.26 9.76
N HIS A 32 7.17 3.92 10.38
CA HIS A 32 6.51 4.76 11.40
C HIS A 32 6.37 6.25 11.00
N GLY A 33 6.08 6.50 9.71
CA GLY A 33 5.92 7.86 9.16
C GLY A 33 7.21 8.51 8.65
N VAL A 34 8.39 7.95 8.94
CA VAL A 34 9.69 8.48 8.54
C VAL A 34 10.15 7.85 7.23
N ILE A 35 10.55 8.69 6.26
CA ILE A 35 11.10 8.25 4.97
C ILE A 35 12.58 7.90 5.15
N THR A 36 12.92 6.64 4.88
CA THR A 36 14.25 6.08 5.11
C THR A 36 14.79 5.46 3.80
N PRO A 37 15.93 5.92 3.28
CA PRO A 37 16.55 5.32 2.10
C PRO A 37 17.03 3.89 2.32
N LEU A 38 16.91 3.05 1.28
CA LEU A 38 17.61 1.77 1.21
C LEU A 38 19.04 2.02 0.73
N ALA A 39 19.97 2.20 1.67
CA ALA A 39 21.34 2.64 1.39
C ALA A 39 22.13 1.70 0.46
N ASP A 40 21.84 0.40 0.51
CA ASP A 40 22.50 -0.62 -0.31
C ASP A 40 21.96 -0.68 -1.75
N GLU A 41 20.83 -0.02 -2.03
CA GLU A 41 20.22 0.01 -3.35
C GLU A 41 20.71 1.20 -4.18
N PRO A 42 20.94 1.03 -5.49
CA PRO A 42 21.45 2.10 -6.35
C PRO A 42 20.44 3.24 -6.54
N VAL A 43 20.92 4.37 -7.04
CA VAL A 43 20.05 5.42 -7.57
C VAL A 43 19.29 4.87 -8.78
N LEU A 44 17.98 5.02 -8.79
CA LEU A 44 17.11 4.48 -9.83
C LEU A 44 17.15 5.35 -11.08
N THR A 45 17.27 4.72 -12.25
CA THR A 45 16.97 5.35 -13.53
C THR A 45 15.49 5.15 -13.88
N SER A 46 14.96 5.93 -14.82
CA SER A 46 13.59 5.73 -15.31
C SER A 46 13.39 4.31 -15.85
N ASP A 47 14.37 3.79 -16.58
CA ASP A 47 14.34 2.42 -17.11
C ASP A 47 14.32 1.37 -15.99
N ALA A 48 15.04 1.61 -14.89
CA ALA A 48 15.03 0.69 -13.74
C ALA A 48 13.66 0.66 -13.06
N VAL A 49 13.02 1.82 -12.88
CA VAL A 49 11.65 1.89 -12.32
C VAL A 49 10.64 1.24 -13.26
N GLN A 50 10.74 1.49 -14.56
CA GLN A 50 9.88 0.85 -15.57
C GLN A 50 10.04 -0.67 -15.54
N ALA A 51 11.28 -1.17 -15.46
CA ALA A 51 11.57 -2.60 -15.37
C ALA A 51 11.00 -3.27 -14.10
N PHE A 52 10.82 -2.52 -13.01
CA PHE A 52 10.12 -3.01 -11.82
C PHE A 52 8.60 -3.09 -12.02
N LEU A 53 8.01 -2.11 -12.71
CA LEU A 53 6.56 -2.03 -12.94
C LEU A 53 6.09 -2.99 -14.03
N ASP A 54 6.83 -3.12 -15.12
CA ASP A 54 6.45 -3.93 -16.27
C ASP A 54 5.93 -5.35 -15.91
N PRO A 55 6.66 -6.18 -15.15
CA PRO A 55 6.19 -7.54 -14.88
C PRO A 55 4.93 -7.61 -14.00
N ILE A 56 4.51 -6.51 -13.36
CA ILE A 56 3.40 -6.49 -12.41
C ILE A 56 2.19 -5.67 -12.88
N THR A 57 2.35 -4.86 -13.93
CA THR A 57 1.28 -3.98 -14.45
C THR A 57 0.51 -4.64 -15.59
N HIS A 58 -0.81 -4.79 -15.41
CA HIS A 58 -1.73 -5.27 -16.44
C HIS A 58 -1.80 -4.34 -17.65
N GLU A 59 -2.17 -4.87 -18.81
CA GLU A 59 -2.20 -4.13 -20.08
C GLU A 59 -3.05 -2.86 -20.01
N ASP A 60 -4.24 -2.92 -19.38
CA ASP A 60 -5.12 -1.76 -19.22
C ASP A 60 -4.47 -0.66 -18.38
N ASN A 61 -3.78 -1.03 -17.29
CA ASN A 61 -3.05 -0.08 -16.45
C ASN A 61 -1.82 0.49 -17.15
N ARG A 62 -1.16 -0.27 -18.04
CA ARG A 62 -0.07 0.26 -18.88
C ARG A 62 -0.60 1.30 -19.86
N LYS A 63 -1.75 1.05 -20.48
CA LYS A 63 -2.42 2.02 -21.37
C LYS A 63 -2.83 3.27 -20.61
N GLN A 64 -3.39 3.09 -19.40
CA GLN A 64 -3.77 4.20 -18.54
C GLN A 64 -2.56 5.04 -18.14
N LEU A 65 -1.48 4.43 -17.65
CA LEU A 65 -0.25 5.14 -17.29
C LEU A 65 0.32 5.94 -18.47
N ALA A 66 0.31 5.37 -19.68
CA ALA A 66 0.79 6.05 -20.88
C ALA A 66 -0.10 7.24 -21.30
N ALA A 67 -1.41 7.16 -21.08
CA ALA A 67 -2.37 8.19 -21.50
C ALA A 67 -2.59 9.28 -20.44
N GLU A 68 -2.61 8.90 -19.17
CA GLU A 68 -3.02 9.75 -18.03
C GLU A 68 -1.86 10.09 -17.09
N TRP A 69 -0.71 9.44 -17.25
CA TRP A 69 0.47 9.59 -16.37
C TRP A 69 0.23 9.18 -14.92
N ASP A 70 -0.82 8.41 -14.67
CA ASP A 70 -1.17 7.83 -13.37
C ASP A 70 -1.95 6.52 -13.58
N THR A 71 -1.78 5.56 -12.67
CA THR A 71 -2.58 4.34 -12.61
C THR A 71 -2.52 3.72 -11.21
N ASP A 72 -3.62 3.10 -10.77
CA ASP A 72 -3.72 2.38 -9.51
C ASP A 72 -4.12 0.92 -9.74
N PHE A 73 -3.38 -0.01 -9.13
CA PHE A 73 -3.73 -1.44 -9.18
C PHE A 73 -3.28 -2.18 -7.93
N ALA A 74 -3.72 -3.43 -7.79
CA ALA A 74 -3.29 -4.31 -6.70
C ALA A 74 -2.28 -5.33 -7.23
N TYR A 75 -1.22 -5.58 -6.46
CA TYR A 75 -0.23 -6.62 -6.73
C TYR A 75 -0.13 -7.56 -5.53
N LYS A 76 -0.12 -8.86 -5.75
CA LYS A 76 -0.05 -9.87 -4.68
C LYS A 76 1.24 -10.68 -4.84
N VAL A 77 2.00 -10.78 -3.76
CA VAL A 77 3.18 -11.63 -3.66
C VAL A 77 2.87 -12.75 -2.67
N GLU A 78 2.94 -14.00 -3.14
CA GLU A 78 2.66 -15.17 -2.31
C GLU A 78 3.64 -15.26 -1.13
N GLY A 79 3.11 -15.51 0.08
CA GLY A 79 3.90 -15.55 1.31
C GLY A 79 4.31 -14.20 1.88
N LEU A 80 4.09 -13.09 1.17
CA LEU A 80 4.49 -11.75 1.60
C LEU A 80 3.29 -10.81 1.87
N GLY A 81 2.30 -10.80 0.98
CA GLY A 81 1.07 -10.04 1.15
C GLY A 81 0.58 -9.36 -0.13
N ARG A 82 -0.43 -8.51 0.03
CA ARG A 82 -0.99 -7.69 -1.06
C ARG A 82 -0.52 -6.25 -0.94
N PHE A 83 -0.26 -5.62 -2.08
CA PHE A 83 0.19 -4.25 -2.20
C PHE A 83 -0.78 -3.47 -3.07
N ARG A 84 -1.09 -2.23 -2.67
CA ARG A 84 -1.65 -1.23 -3.58
C ARG A 84 -0.50 -0.52 -4.26
N VAL A 85 -0.49 -0.53 -5.58
CA VAL A 85 0.52 0.12 -6.40
C VAL A 85 -0.12 1.34 -7.06
N ASN A 86 0.49 2.50 -6.87
CA ASN A 86 0.25 3.67 -7.70
C ASN A 86 1.50 3.87 -8.56
N GLY A 87 1.35 3.82 -9.88
CA GLY A 87 2.41 4.15 -10.85
C GLY A 87 2.10 5.49 -11.48
N PHE A 88 3.11 6.34 -11.65
CA PHE A 88 2.90 7.72 -12.13
C PHE A 88 4.10 8.24 -12.91
N HIS A 89 3.93 9.36 -13.61
CA HIS A 89 5.04 10.17 -14.13
C HIS A 89 5.14 11.50 -13.38
N ASP A 90 6.36 11.89 -13.02
CA ASP A 90 6.69 13.22 -12.51
C ASP A 90 7.75 13.91 -13.37
N MET A 91 8.27 15.05 -12.93
CA MET A 91 9.30 15.80 -13.67
C MET A 91 10.64 15.06 -13.81
N CYS A 92 10.88 14.03 -12.99
CA CYS A 92 12.10 13.22 -13.01
C CYS A 92 11.93 11.96 -13.86
N GLY A 93 10.70 11.52 -14.15
CA GLY A 93 10.41 10.36 -14.99
C GLY A 93 9.32 9.49 -14.40
N VAL A 94 9.36 8.18 -14.67
CA VAL A 94 8.41 7.23 -14.08
C VAL A 94 8.73 7.00 -12.59
N GLY A 95 7.68 6.86 -11.80
CA GLY A 95 7.71 6.63 -10.37
C GLY A 95 6.65 5.61 -9.94
N ALA A 96 6.81 5.07 -8.74
CA ALA A 96 5.84 4.15 -8.16
C ALA A 96 5.81 4.24 -6.63
N VAL A 97 4.63 4.08 -6.05
CA VAL A 97 4.44 3.87 -4.60
C VAL A 97 3.70 2.57 -4.36
N PHE A 98 4.28 1.73 -3.53
CA PHE A 98 3.69 0.48 -3.06
C PHE A 98 3.28 0.65 -1.62
N ARG A 99 2.02 0.36 -1.29
CA ARG A 99 1.51 0.34 0.07
C ARG A 99 1.13 -1.08 0.47
N LEU A 100 1.65 -1.57 1.58
CA LEU A 100 1.28 -2.87 2.11
C LEU A 100 -0.19 -2.84 2.57
N ILE A 101 -0.98 -3.79 2.09
CA ILE A 101 -2.33 -4.07 2.56
C ILE A 101 -2.21 -5.26 3.52
N PRO A 102 -2.52 -5.10 4.82
CA PRO A 102 -2.46 -6.19 5.78
C PRO A 102 -3.36 -7.35 5.37
N ASP A 103 -2.82 -8.57 5.35
CA ASP A 103 -3.60 -9.79 5.08
C ASP A 103 -4.50 -10.17 6.26
N LYS A 104 -4.05 -9.86 7.48
CA LYS A 104 -4.83 -10.09 8.70
C LYS A 104 -5.57 -8.82 9.06
N ILE A 105 -6.88 -8.87 8.98
CA ILE A 105 -7.74 -7.86 9.59
C ILE A 105 -7.63 -8.04 11.11
N PRO A 106 -7.18 -7.02 11.86
CA PRO A 106 -7.12 -7.12 13.31
C PRO A 106 -8.54 -7.18 13.89
N THR A 107 -8.71 -7.97 14.93
CA THR A 107 -9.97 -8.07 15.67
C THR A 107 -10.24 -6.80 16.49
N PHE A 108 -11.49 -6.61 16.91
CA PHE A 108 -11.86 -5.52 17.83
C PHE A 108 -11.01 -5.51 19.10
N GLU A 109 -10.74 -6.69 19.66
CA GLU A 109 -9.91 -6.87 20.87
C GLU A 109 -8.47 -6.44 20.63
N GLN A 110 -7.88 -6.85 19.50
CA GLN A 110 -6.50 -6.50 19.14
C GLN A 110 -6.32 -5.00 18.90
N LEU A 111 -7.36 -4.32 18.39
CA LEU A 111 -7.34 -2.87 18.22
C LEU A 111 -7.64 -2.10 19.52
N GLY A 112 -8.02 -2.77 20.60
CA GLY A 112 -8.41 -2.12 21.86
C GLY A 112 -9.62 -1.22 21.71
N LEU A 113 -10.49 -1.49 20.74
CA LEU A 113 -11.63 -0.63 20.44
C LEU A 113 -12.69 -0.72 21.55
N PRO A 114 -13.28 0.42 21.98
CA PRO A 114 -14.34 0.42 22.97
C PRO A 114 -15.51 -0.49 22.57
N ARG A 115 -16.09 -1.18 23.56
CA ARG A 115 -17.25 -2.06 23.33
C ARG A 115 -18.42 -1.35 22.64
N ALA A 116 -18.61 -0.05 22.91
CA ALA A 116 -19.61 0.78 22.26
C ALA A 116 -19.50 0.79 20.72
N LEU A 117 -18.31 0.58 20.15
CA LEU A 117 -18.14 0.49 18.70
C LEU A 117 -18.73 -0.80 18.10
N ARG A 118 -18.83 -1.89 18.88
CA ARG A 118 -19.50 -3.13 18.43
C ARG A 118 -20.99 -2.94 18.29
N GLU A 119 -21.60 -2.12 19.13
CA GLU A 119 -23.04 -1.84 19.06
C GLU A 119 -23.42 -1.22 17.70
N PHE A 120 -22.52 -0.45 17.08
CA PHE A 120 -22.74 0.08 15.73
C PHE A 120 -22.78 -1.00 14.64
N CYS A 121 -22.11 -2.14 14.83
CA CYS A 121 -22.15 -3.27 13.90
C CYS A 121 -23.52 -3.97 13.86
N TYR A 122 -24.36 -3.76 14.88
CA TYR A 122 -25.68 -4.39 15.00
C TYR A 122 -26.84 -3.46 14.63
N LEU A 123 -26.56 -2.24 14.16
CA LEU A 123 -27.59 -1.33 13.66
C LEU A 123 -28.24 -1.92 12.40
N SER A 124 -29.57 -2.07 12.42
CA SER A 124 -30.33 -2.61 11.28
C SER A 124 -30.45 -1.64 10.09
N LYS A 125 -30.23 -0.34 10.34
CA LYS A 125 -30.24 0.74 9.35
C LYS A 125 -29.62 2.02 9.92
N GLY A 126 -29.03 2.85 9.08
CA GLY A 126 -28.41 4.12 9.46
C GLY A 126 -27.13 4.40 8.69
N LEU A 127 -26.46 5.51 9.04
CA LEU A 127 -25.16 5.89 8.49
C LEU A 127 -24.14 5.96 9.64
N VAL A 128 -23.05 5.21 9.52
CA VAL A 128 -21.91 5.25 10.45
C VAL A 128 -20.73 5.90 9.75
N LEU A 129 -20.18 6.97 10.33
CA LEU A 129 -19.05 7.71 9.77
C LEU A 129 -17.80 7.50 10.63
N VAL A 130 -16.76 6.89 10.05
CA VAL A 130 -15.44 6.75 10.68
C VAL A 130 -14.52 7.84 10.13
N THR A 131 -14.17 8.82 10.97
CA THR A 131 -13.44 10.02 10.56
C THR A 131 -12.06 10.12 11.22
N GLY A 132 -11.22 11.04 10.74
CA GLY A 132 -9.84 11.23 11.21
C GLY A 132 -8.84 11.54 10.09
N PRO A 133 -7.64 12.03 10.41
CA PRO A 133 -6.60 12.38 9.43
C PRO A 133 -5.99 11.15 8.74
N THR A 134 -5.24 11.34 7.66
CA THR A 134 -4.54 10.25 6.96
C THR A 134 -3.62 9.49 7.93
N GLY A 135 -3.65 8.15 7.88
CA GLY A 135 -2.85 7.30 8.77
C GLY A 135 -3.44 7.07 10.17
N SER A 136 -4.60 7.64 10.53
CA SER A 136 -5.20 7.50 11.87
C SER A 136 -5.91 6.15 12.14
N GLY A 137 -5.71 5.14 11.29
CA GLY A 137 -6.34 3.81 11.47
C GLY A 137 -7.79 3.66 11.01
N LYS A 138 -8.40 4.67 10.34
CA LYS A 138 -9.81 4.60 9.87
C LYS A 138 -10.16 3.33 9.10
N SER A 139 -9.37 3.01 8.06
CA SER A 139 -9.58 1.84 7.22
C SER A 139 -9.42 0.54 8.01
N THR A 140 -8.49 0.50 8.96
CA THR A 140 -8.26 -0.64 9.85
C THR A 140 -9.44 -0.86 10.80
N THR A 141 -9.95 0.22 11.42
CA THR A 141 -11.15 0.17 12.26
C THR A 141 -12.37 -0.30 11.46
N LEU A 142 -12.59 0.27 10.27
CA LEU A 142 -13.72 -0.10 9.43
C LEU A 142 -13.61 -1.54 8.91
N ALA A 143 -12.41 -2.01 8.58
CA ALA A 143 -12.18 -3.40 8.22
C ALA A 143 -12.50 -4.35 9.39
N ALA A 144 -12.09 -4.01 10.62
CA ALA A 144 -12.41 -4.80 11.82
C ALA A 144 -13.93 -4.83 12.11
N MET A 145 -14.63 -3.71 11.89
CA MET A 145 -16.09 -3.64 11.99
C MET A 145 -16.78 -4.55 10.98
N LEU A 146 -16.35 -4.53 9.72
CA LEU A 146 -16.90 -5.38 8.67
C LEU A 146 -16.58 -6.87 8.91
N ASP A 147 -15.36 -7.20 9.34
CA ASP A 147 -14.99 -8.58 9.66
C ASP A 147 -15.83 -9.15 10.82
N HIS A 148 -16.12 -8.33 11.84
CA HIS A 148 -17.00 -8.71 12.95
C HIS A 148 -18.46 -8.94 12.52
N ILE A 149 -18.94 -8.22 11.50
CA ILE A 149 -20.29 -8.40 10.92
C ILE A 149 -20.37 -9.67 10.07
N ASN A 150 -19.28 -10.00 9.35
CA ASN A 150 -19.23 -11.12 8.42
C ASN A 150 -19.03 -12.49 9.10
N ARG A 151 -18.78 -12.51 10.41
CA ARG A 151 -18.65 -13.72 11.24
C ARG A 151 -19.96 -14.05 11.92
#